data_AF-A0A562WA07-F1
#
_entry.id   AF-A0A562WA07-F1
#
_cell.length_a   1.000
_cell.length_b   1.000
_cell.length_c   1.000
_cell.angle_alpha   90.00
_cell.angle_beta   90.00
_cell.angle_gamma   90.00
#
_symmetry.space_group_name_H-M   'P 1'
#
loop_
_entity.id
_entity.type
_entity.pdbx_description
1 polymer ?
#
loop_
_entity_poly.entity_id
_entity_poly.type
_entity_poly.pdbx_seq_one_letter_code
_entity_poly.pdbx_strand_id
1 'polypeptide(L)'
;MKLLAVGASYRTAPVAVLEQLAVAPAELTRTLDRLVAQPYVSEAVLVSTCNRVEVYAAVSGFHGGLGDICAVLAEQAGAPPAALANHLYVHYDAAAVNHVFRVAAGLDSMVVGEAQILGQLRDAYHWAAGADSAGRLLHELMQQALRVGKRAHAETGIDRAGQSVVSAALNLAAEQLDGTLAGRPALIVGAGAMGALSVATLSRLGAGPLTVTNRGPTAPCGWPSRTGPALFRWPSWPTRSPQWTS
;
A
#
# COMPACT_ATOMS: atom_id res chain seq x y z
N MET A 1 15.93 22.03 -11.22
CA MET A 1 15.53 20.65 -10.87
C MET A 1 14.14 20.41 -11.42
N LYS A 2 13.87 19.20 -11.89
CA LYS A 2 12.59 18.77 -12.48
C LYS A 2 12.01 17.64 -11.65
N LEU A 3 10.69 17.56 -11.55
CA LEU A 3 10.02 16.49 -10.81
C LEU A 3 9.71 15.33 -11.76
N LEU A 4 10.00 14.11 -11.32
CA LEU A 4 9.57 12.87 -11.95
C LEU A 4 8.78 12.02 -10.95
N ALA A 5 7.74 11.36 -11.44
CA ALA A 5 7.16 10.20 -10.78
C ALA A 5 7.28 9.01 -11.74
N VAL A 6 7.98 7.96 -11.31
CA VAL A 6 8.18 6.75 -12.10
C VAL A 6 7.73 5.56 -11.26
N GLY A 7 6.88 4.70 -11.81
CA GLY A 7 6.37 3.59 -11.03
C GLY A 7 5.45 2.67 -11.79
N ALA A 8 4.99 1.64 -11.10
CA ALA A 8 3.96 0.73 -11.58
C ALA A 8 2.81 0.70 -10.58
N SER A 9 1.61 0.39 -11.07
CA SER A 9 0.44 0.18 -10.22
C SER A 9 -0.33 -1.05 -10.68
N TYR A 10 -1.34 -1.45 -9.91
CA TYR A 10 -2.27 -2.53 -10.26
C TYR A 10 -2.97 -2.34 -11.62
N ARG A 11 -2.94 -1.11 -12.18
CA ARG A 11 -3.47 -0.82 -13.52
C ARG A 11 -2.50 -1.15 -14.65
N THR A 12 -1.19 -1.07 -14.40
CA THR A 12 -0.15 -1.20 -15.43
C THR A 12 0.69 -2.46 -15.30
N ALA A 13 0.66 -3.10 -14.14
CA ALA A 13 1.45 -4.28 -13.84
C ALA A 13 0.60 -5.37 -13.17
N PRO A 14 0.79 -6.66 -13.54
CA PRO A 14 0.23 -7.77 -12.80
C PRO A 14 0.87 -7.86 -11.41
N VAL A 15 0.17 -8.52 -10.47
CA VAL A 15 0.62 -8.63 -9.07
C VAL A 15 2.04 -9.20 -8.94
N ALA A 16 2.40 -10.20 -9.74
CA ALA A 16 3.74 -10.80 -9.71
C ALA A 16 4.86 -9.80 -10.03
N VAL A 17 4.60 -8.82 -10.92
CA VAL A 17 5.56 -7.76 -11.24
C VAL A 17 5.61 -6.71 -10.12
N LEU A 18 4.47 -6.38 -9.51
CA LEU A 18 4.43 -5.50 -8.34
C LEU A 18 5.17 -6.11 -7.14
N GLU A 19 5.05 -7.42 -6.92
CA GLU A 19 5.78 -8.15 -5.88
C GLU A 19 7.29 -8.12 -6.09
N GLN A 20 7.75 -8.20 -7.34
CA GLN A 20 9.18 -8.04 -7.67
C GLN A 20 9.65 -6.60 -7.40
N LEU A 21 8.86 -5.60 -7.78
CA LEU A 21 9.20 -4.18 -7.53
C LEU A 21 9.09 -3.79 -6.05
N ALA A 22 8.31 -4.52 -5.26
CA ALA A 22 8.01 -4.15 -3.89
C ALA A 22 9.29 -4.10 -3.04
N VAL A 23 9.46 -2.98 -2.33
CA VAL A 23 10.60 -2.78 -1.43
C VAL A 23 10.16 -3.07 0.00
N ALA A 24 10.83 -4.05 0.62
CA ALA A 24 10.60 -4.40 2.01
C ALA A 24 11.07 -3.26 2.94
N PRO A 25 10.45 -3.06 4.12
CA PRO A 25 10.84 -2.00 5.04
C PRO A 25 12.32 -2.00 5.44
N ALA A 26 12.93 -3.19 5.58
CA ALA A 26 14.35 -3.33 5.91
C ALA A 26 15.31 -2.89 4.78
N GLU A 27 14.81 -2.81 3.55
CA GLU A 27 15.57 -2.47 2.34
C GLU A 27 15.33 -1.03 1.88
N LEU A 28 14.40 -0.34 2.54
CA LEU A 28 13.86 0.93 2.07
C LEU A 28 14.91 2.05 2.11
N THR A 29 15.63 2.19 3.24
CA THR A 29 16.75 3.15 3.37
C THR A 29 17.84 2.88 2.33
N ARG A 30 18.27 1.62 2.17
CA ARG A 30 19.30 1.25 1.19
C ARG A 30 18.89 1.57 -0.24
N THR A 31 17.61 1.38 -0.56
CA THR A 31 17.07 1.69 -1.90
C THR A 31 17.03 3.21 -2.12
N LEU A 32 16.64 3.99 -1.12
CA LEU A 32 16.67 5.45 -1.18
C LEU A 32 18.10 5.99 -1.34
N ASP A 33 19.06 5.47 -0.59
CA ASP A 33 20.48 5.82 -0.71
C ASP A 33 21.00 5.55 -2.12
N ARG A 34 20.64 4.38 -2.69
CA ARG A 34 20.99 4.01 -4.07
C ARG A 34 20.36 4.93 -5.10
N LEU A 35 19.14 5.44 -4.86
CA LEU A 35 18.48 6.39 -5.75
C LEU A 35 19.20 7.75 -5.72
N VAL A 36 19.46 8.32 -4.55
CA VAL A 36 20.11 9.65 -4.44
C VAL A 36 21.60 9.63 -4.75
N ALA A 37 22.24 8.46 -4.74
CA ALA A 37 23.61 8.28 -5.23
C ALA A 37 23.71 8.34 -6.77
N GLN A 38 22.60 8.30 -7.50
CA GLN A 38 22.62 8.36 -8.96
C GLN A 38 22.94 9.77 -9.48
N PRO A 39 23.65 9.90 -10.61
CA PRO A 39 24.12 11.20 -11.11
C PRO A 39 23.02 12.24 -11.35
N TYR A 40 21.83 11.81 -11.77
CA TYR A 40 20.74 12.72 -12.12
C TYR A 40 19.67 12.87 -11.04
N VAL A 41 19.75 12.13 -9.94
CA VAL A 41 18.72 12.12 -8.88
C VAL A 41 19.26 12.82 -7.64
N SER A 42 18.60 13.90 -7.22
CA SER A 42 19.03 14.70 -6.07
C SER A 42 18.15 14.51 -4.84
N GLU A 43 16.88 14.13 -5.04
CA GLU A 43 15.94 13.82 -3.98
C GLU A 43 15.09 12.63 -4.44
N ALA A 44 14.69 11.76 -3.52
CA ALA A 44 13.81 10.62 -3.79
C ALA A 44 12.84 10.34 -2.62
N VAL A 45 11.60 9.99 -2.96
CA VAL A 45 10.61 9.41 -2.05
C VAL A 45 10.07 8.15 -2.72
N LEU A 46 10.13 7.02 -2.01
CA LEU A 46 9.68 5.72 -2.50
C LEU A 46 8.39 5.30 -1.79
N VAL A 47 7.32 5.14 -2.56
CA VAL A 47 6.02 4.63 -2.11
C VAL A 47 5.90 3.19 -2.54
N SER A 48 5.94 2.25 -1.59
CA SER A 48 5.82 0.81 -1.84
C SER A 48 4.60 0.26 -1.08
N THR A 49 3.59 -0.19 -1.82
CA THR A 49 2.32 -0.74 -1.30
C THR A 49 1.99 -2.03 -2.05
N CYS A 50 0.90 -2.71 -1.66
CA CYS A 50 0.42 -3.87 -2.43
C CYS A 50 -0.11 -3.52 -3.83
N ASN A 51 -0.48 -2.26 -4.08
CA ASN A 51 -1.14 -1.85 -5.33
C ASN A 51 -0.27 -0.94 -6.21
N ARG A 52 0.89 -0.49 -5.71
CA ARG A 52 1.80 0.39 -6.43
C ARG A 52 3.19 0.42 -5.82
N VAL A 53 4.18 0.62 -6.70
CA VAL A 53 5.55 0.98 -6.36
C VAL A 53 5.92 2.20 -7.18
N GLU A 54 6.20 3.33 -6.52
CA GLU A 54 6.45 4.62 -7.16
C GLU A 54 7.65 5.32 -6.53
N VAL A 55 8.49 5.89 -7.38
CA VAL A 55 9.57 6.81 -7.00
C VAL A 55 9.19 8.21 -7.46
N TYR A 56 9.07 9.12 -6.50
CA TYR A 56 9.02 10.56 -6.75
C TYR A 56 10.41 11.12 -6.59
N ALA A 57 10.95 11.76 -7.63
CA ALA A 57 12.35 12.20 -7.64
C ALA A 57 12.49 13.64 -8.14
N ALA A 58 13.36 14.40 -7.49
CA ALA A 58 13.88 15.64 -8.03
C ALA A 58 15.12 15.32 -8.87
N VAL A 59 15.08 15.60 -10.17
CA VAL A 59 16.15 15.26 -11.11
C VAL A 59 16.76 16.48 -11.80
N SER A 60 18.03 16.38 -12.18
CA SER A 60 18.76 17.42 -12.92
C SER A 60 18.49 17.36 -14.44
N GLY A 61 18.08 16.21 -14.97
CA GLY A 61 17.70 16.01 -16.37
C GLY A 61 16.70 14.87 -16.55
N PHE A 62 15.79 15.01 -17.52
CA PHE A 62 14.70 14.04 -17.73
C PHE A 62 15.19 12.64 -18.11
N HIS A 63 15.92 12.51 -19.23
CA HIS A 63 16.34 11.20 -19.73
C HIS A 63 17.33 10.51 -18.78
N GLY A 64 18.29 11.26 -18.24
CA GLY A 64 19.24 10.75 -17.25
C GLY A 64 18.53 10.30 -15.98
N GLY A 65 17.66 11.14 -15.41
CA GLY A 65 16.90 10.81 -14.20
C GLY A 65 15.97 9.61 -14.38
N LEU A 66 15.29 9.51 -15.53
CA LEU A 66 14.47 8.34 -15.84
C LEU A 66 15.32 7.06 -15.95
N GLY A 67 16.46 7.12 -16.64
CA GLY A 67 17.39 5.99 -16.76
C GLY A 67 17.89 5.51 -15.40
N ASP A 68 18.34 6.44 -14.56
CA ASP A 68 18.86 6.18 -13.21
C ASP A 68 17.80 5.52 -12.32
N ILE A 69 16.57 6.06 -12.29
CA ILE A 69 15.47 5.49 -11.49
C ILE A 69 15.12 4.09 -11.99
N CYS A 70 14.98 3.91 -13.30
CA CYS A 70 14.68 2.60 -13.89
C CYS A 70 15.77 1.56 -13.61
N ALA A 71 17.05 1.96 -13.61
CA ALA A 71 18.16 1.07 -13.29
C ALA A 71 18.08 0.58 -11.84
N VAL A 72 17.81 1.48 -10.88
CA VAL A 72 17.67 1.11 -9.46
C VAL A 72 16.46 0.20 -9.25
N LEU A 73 15.32 0.50 -9.87
CA LEU A 73 14.11 -0.34 -9.79
C LEU A 73 14.34 -1.72 -10.43
N ALA A 74 15.07 -1.80 -11.54
CA ALA A 74 15.40 -3.05 -12.21
C ALA A 74 16.30 -3.95 -11.35
N GLU A 75 17.35 -3.38 -10.78
CA GLU A 75 18.24 -4.10 -9.86
C GLU A 75 17.48 -4.56 -8.61
N GLN A 76 16.61 -3.70 -8.05
CA GLN A 76 15.77 -4.06 -6.91
C GLN A 76 14.80 -5.22 -7.21
N ALA A 77 14.22 -5.22 -8.41
CA ALA A 77 13.32 -6.28 -8.86
C ALA A 77 14.04 -7.58 -9.27
N GLY A 78 15.37 -7.56 -9.38
CA GLY A 78 16.13 -8.67 -9.96
C GLY A 78 15.74 -8.96 -11.41
N ALA A 79 15.26 -7.96 -12.14
CA ALA A 79 14.70 -8.08 -13.49
C ALA A 79 15.44 -7.15 -14.47
N PRO A 80 15.60 -7.53 -15.75
CA PRO A 80 16.22 -6.64 -16.72
C PRO A 80 15.34 -5.40 -16.96
N PRO A 81 15.91 -4.20 -17.15
CA PRO A 81 15.14 -2.96 -17.35
C PRO A 81 14.07 -3.06 -18.45
N ALA A 82 14.37 -3.77 -19.53
CA ALA A 82 13.45 -3.99 -20.63
C ALA A 82 12.16 -4.75 -20.23
N ALA A 83 12.23 -5.64 -19.24
CA ALA A 83 11.07 -6.36 -18.74
C ALA A 83 10.13 -5.46 -17.92
N LEU A 84 10.69 -4.46 -17.23
CA LEU A 84 9.91 -3.51 -16.43
C LEU A 84 9.37 -2.34 -17.26
N ALA A 85 10.05 -1.97 -18.35
CA ALA A 85 9.71 -0.81 -19.16
C ALA A 85 8.24 -0.78 -19.63
N ASN A 86 7.65 -1.94 -19.95
CA ASN A 86 6.26 -2.04 -20.40
C ASN A 86 5.22 -1.88 -19.27
N HIS A 87 5.66 -1.91 -18.01
CA HIS A 87 4.82 -1.83 -16.83
C HIS A 87 4.93 -0.49 -16.09
N LEU A 88 6.04 0.21 -16.31
CA LEU A 88 6.30 1.50 -15.68
C LEU A 88 5.60 2.63 -16.45
N TYR A 89 4.91 3.50 -15.72
CA TYR A 89 4.49 4.81 -16.21
C TYR A 89 5.43 5.88 -15.70
N VAL A 90 5.44 7.01 -16.43
CA VAL A 90 6.26 8.17 -16.12
C VAL A 90 5.38 9.42 -16.16
N HIS A 91 5.41 10.19 -15.09
CA HIS A 91 4.82 11.52 -15.03
C HIS A 91 5.92 12.56 -14.83
N TYR A 92 5.83 13.66 -15.58
CA TYR A 92 6.83 14.73 -15.57
C TYR A 92 6.22 16.05 -15.08
N ASP A 93 6.97 16.74 -14.21
CA ASP A 93 6.68 18.09 -13.75
C ASP A 93 5.25 18.19 -13.18
N ALA A 94 4.40 19.07 -13.72
CA ALA A 94 3.01 19.23 -13.29
C ALA A 94 2.18 17.93 -13.32
N ALA A 95 2.48 17.00 -14.23
CA ALA A 95 1.79 15.70 -14.27
C ALA A 95 2.13 14.83 -13.05
N ALA A 96 3.37 14.90 -12.56
CA ALA A 96 3.79 14.18 -11.35
C ALA A 96 3.12 14.77 -10.10
N VAL A 97 2.97 16.09 -10.04
CA VAL A 97 2.22 16.77 -8.98
C VAL A 97 0.74 16.35 -9.00
N ASN A 98 0.11 16.38 -10.17
CA ASN A 98 -1.27 15.93 -10.32
C ASN A 98 -1.44 14.47 -9.88
N HIS A 99 -0.52 13.60 -10.30
CA HIS A 99 -0.53 12.19 -9.95
C HIS A 99 -0.50 11.97 -8.44
N VAL A 100 0.47 12.54 -7.73
CA VAL A 100 0.58 12.34 -6.27
C VAL A 100 -0.64 12.89 -5.53
N PHE A 101 -1.26 13.97 -6.01
CA PHE A 101 -2.51 14.49 -5.43
C PHE A 101 -3.69 13.54 -5.64
N ARG A 102 -3.80 12.93 -6.83
CA ARG A 102 -4.82 11.91 -7.11
C ARG A 102 -4.61 10.66 -6.25
N VAL A 103 -3.38 10.21 -6.09
CA VAL A 103 -3.01 9.08 -5.22
C VAL A 103 -3.35 9.42 -3.75
N ALA A 104 -2.95 10.60 -3.26
CA ALA A 104 -3.22 11.02 -1.89
C ALA A 104 -4.71 11.18 -1.58
N ALA A 105 -5.53 11.53 -2.57
CA ALA A 105 -6.99 11.60 -2.46
C ALA A 105 -7.69 10.24 -2.65
N GLY A 106 -6.95 9.16 -2.89
CA GLY A 106 -7.53 7.84 -3.15
C GLY A 106 -8.27 7.71 -4.49
N LEU A 107 -8.11 8.67 -5.40
CA LEU A 107 -8.73 8.66 -6.74
C LEU A 107 -8.07 7.66 -7.68
N ASP A 108 -6.79 7.38 -7.44
CA ASP A 108 -6.06 6.30 -8.11
C ASP A 108 -5.79 5.16 -7.12
N SER A 109 -6.84 4.61 -6.52
CA SER A 109 -6.75 3.41 -5.67
C SER A 109 -7.64 2.31 -6.24
N MET A 110 -7.30 1.03 -5.97
CA MET A 110 -8.10 -0.11 -6.41
C MET A 110 -9.55 0.01 -5.95
N VAL A 111 -9.75 0.52 -4.72
CA VAL A 111 -11.04 1.05 -4.31
C VAL A 111 -10.94 2.57 -4.21
N VAL A 112 -11.79 3.26 -4.94
CA VAL A 112 -11.77 4.73 -5.01
C VAL A 112 -12.18 5.31 -3.67
N GLY A 113 -11.40 6.25 -3.12
CA GLY A 113 -11.66 6.88 -1.82
C GLY A 113 -11.12 6.11 -0.61
N GLU A 114 -10.36 5.05 -0.84
CA GLU A 114 -9.62 4.33 0.19
C GLU A 114 -8.64 5.27 0.91
N ALA A 115 -8.73 5.39 2.25
CA ALA A 115 -7.99 6.36 3.04
C ALA A 115 -6.62 5.87 3.56
N GLN A 116 -6.31 4.57 3.49
CA GLN A 116 -5.04 3.99 3.91
C GLN A 116 -3.89 4.47 3.04
N ILE A 117 -4.10 4.69 1.74
CA ILE A 117 -3.06 5.23 0.84
C ILE A 117 -2.49 6.56 1.31
N LEU A 118 -3.33 7.43 1.91
CA LEU A 118 -2.88 8.69 2.49
C LEU A 118 -1.91 8.45 3.67
N GLY A 119 -2.20 7.45 4.49
CA GLY A 119 -1.32 7.00 5.57
C GLY A 119 -0.02 6.42 5.04
N GLN A 120 -0.09 5.57 4.02
CA GLN A 120 1.09 4.97 3.37
C GLN A 120 1.99 6.01 2.72
N LEU A 121 1.41 7.03 2.08
CA LEU A 121 2.16 8.14 1.50
C LEU A 121 2.88 8.97 2.57
N ARG A 122 2.21 9.21 3.71
CA ARG A 122 2.83 9.88 4.87
C ARG A 122 3.99 9.07 5.43
N ASP A 123 3.83 7.75 5.55
CA ASP A 123 4.86 6.87 6.08
C ASP A 123 6.06 6.82 5.12
N ALA A 124 5.83 6.71 3.81
CA ALA A 124 6.86 6.79 2.78
C ALA A 124 7.65 8.10 2.84
N TYR A 125 6.95 9.23 3.01
CA TYR A 125 7.58 10.52 3.20
C TYR A 125 8.43 10.57 4.49
N HIS A 126 7.93 10.06 5.62
CA HIS A 126 8.69 10.03 6.87
C HIS A 126 9.97 9.19 6.76
N TRP A 127 9.89 8.04 6.07
CA TRP A 127 11.07 7.23 5.78
C TRP A 127 12.08 7.99 4.92
N ALA A 128 11.63 8.64 3.85
CA ALA A 128 12.50 9.39 2.97
C ALA A 128 13.17 10.58 3.67
N ALA A 129 12.43 11.29 4.53
CA ALA A 129 12.95 12.37 5.37
C ALA A 129 13.96 11.86 6.42
N GLY A 130 13.68 10.72 7.05
CA GLY A 130 14.61 10.11 8.02
C GLY A 130 15.89 9.53 7.39
N ALA A 131 15.86 9.25 6.08
CA ALA A 131 17.02 8.84 5.30
C ALA A 131 17.73 10.02 4.59
N ASP A 132 17.36 11.28 4.89
CA ASP A 132 17.87 12.49 4.23
C ASP A 132 17.77 12.46 2.68
N SER A 133 16.85 11.65 2.15
CA SER A 133 16.62 11.49 0.71
C SER A 133 15.53 12.43 0.17
N ALA A 134 14.66 12.95 1.04
CA ALA A 134 13.67 13.96 0.69
C ALA A 134 14.21 15.36 1.01
N GLY A 135 14.72 16.04 -0.02
CA GLY A 135 15.13 17.44 0.08
C GLY A 135 13.93 18.41 0.06
N ARG A 136 14.22 19.69 -0.20
CA ARG A 136 13.23 20.77 -0.09
C ARG A 136 12.06 20.57 -1.06
N LEU A 137 12.32 20.14 -2.29
CA LEU A 137 11.29 20.05 -3.33
C LEU A 137 10.29 18.94 -2.99
N LEU A 138 10.78 17.74 -2.67
CA LEU A 138 9.92 16.62 -2.30
C LEU A 138 9.27 16.82 -0.94
N HIS A 139 9.93 17.49 0.01
CA HIS A 139 9.30 17.89 1.26
C HIS A 139 8.06 18.75 1.02
N GLU A 140 8.21 19.84 0.25
CA GLU A 140 7.08 20.73 -0.08
C GLU A 140 5.97 19.97 -0.83
N LEU A 141 6.32 19.14 -1.82
CA LEU A 141 5.38 18.32 -2.57
C LEU A 141 4.56 17.37 -1.68
N MET A 142 5.23 16.62 -0.80
CA MET A 142 4.57 15.63 0.06
C MET A 142 3.67 16.31 1.09
N GLN A 143 4.09 17.43 1.67
CA GLN A 143 3.23 18.20 2.59
C GLN A 143 1.96 18.71 1.90
N GLN A 144 2.07 19.17 0.64
CA GLN A 144 0.90 19.58 -0.14
C GLN A 144 0.01 18.38 -0.50
N ALA A 145 0.60 17.26 -0.93
CA ALA A 145 -0.15 16.05 -1.26
C ALA A 145 -0.97 15.53 -0.07
N LEU A 146 -0.35 15.47 1.12
CA LEU A 146 -1.04 15.06 2.34
C LEU A 146 -2.16 16.03 2.72
N ARG A 147 -1.98 17.34 2.51
CA ARG A 147 -3.02 18.35 2.74
C ARG A 147 -4.18 18.20 1.77
N VAL A 148 -3.89 18.01 0.48
CA VAL A 148 -4.90 17.79 -0.57
C VAL A 148 -5.69 16.53 -0.29
N GLY A 149 -5.03 15.40 0.04
CA GLY A 149 -5.71 14.16 0.42
C GLY A 149 -6.65 14.35 1.61
N LYS A 150 -6.16 14.94 2.71
CA LYS A 150 -7.01 15.24 3.89
C LYS A 150 -8.22 16.09 3.53
N ARG A 151 -8.03 17.14 2.72
CA ARG A 151 -9.12 18.00 2.26
C ARG A 151 -10.12 17.24 1.38
N ALA A 152 -9.66 16.39 0.46
CA ALA A 152 -10.54 15.58 -0.36
C ALA A 152 -11.43 14.67 0.52
N HIS A 153 -10.86 13.97 1.51
CA HIS A 153 -11.64 13.13 2.41
C HIS A 153 -12.58 13.94 3.32
N ALA A 154 -12.17 15.12 3.80
CA ALA A 154 -12.99 15.94 4.69
C ALA A 154 -14.08 16.76 3.98
N GLU A 155 -13.79 17.28 2.79
CA GLU A 155 -14.64 18.22 2.06
C GLU A 155 -15.48 17.52 0.98
N THR A 156 -15.16 16.27 0.63
CA THR A 156 -15.89 15.51 -0.38
C THR A 156 -16.45 14.22 0.21
N GLY A 157 -17.60 13.77 -0.28
CA GLY A 157 -18.18 12.48 0.13
C GLY A 157 -17.41 11.26 -0.38
N ILE A 158 -16.15 11.40 -0.78
CA ILE A 158 -15.35 10.33 -1.40
C ILE A 158 -15.17 9.12 -0.45
N ASP A 159 -15.15 9.35 0.85
CA ASP A 159 -15.14 8.29 1.88
C ASP A 159 -16.40 7.41 1.83
N ARG A 160 -17.54 7.99 1.42
CA ARG A 160 -18.79 7.24 1.27
C ARG A 160 -18.79 6.33 0.05
N ALA A 161 -17.96 6.66 -0.95
CA ALA A 161 -17.76 5.84 -2.14
C ALA A 161 -16.73 4.72 -1.89
N GLY A 162 -15.78 4.94 -0.98
CA GLY A 162 -14.70 4.01 -0.66
C GLY A 162 -15.11 2.87 0.28
N GLN A 163 -15.57 1.75 -0.29
CA GLN A 163 -15.44 0.49 0.43
C GLN A 163 -13.95 0.19 0.64
N SER A 164 -13.55 -0.42 1.76
CA SER A 164 -12.16 -0.89 1.88
C SER A 164 -11.92 -2.07 0.95
N VAL A 165 -10.66 -2.35 0.59
CA VAL A 165 -10.29 -3.59 -0.13
C VAL A 165 -10.82 -4.83 0.60
N VAL A 166 -10.82 -4.80 1.94
CA VAL A 166 -11.42 -5.83 2.79
C VAL A 166 -12.92 -5.97 2.52
N SER A 167 -13.66 -4.86 2.49
CA SER A 167 -15.11 -4.90 2.26
C SER A 167 -15.44 -5.44 0.86
N ALA A 168 -14.68 -5.02 -0.16
CA ALA A 168 -14.81 -5.53 -1.51
C ALA A 168 -14.53 -7.04 -1.59
N ALA A 169 -13.45 -7.51 -0.94
CA ALA A 169 -13.10 -8.93 -0.88
C ALA A 169 -14.17 -9.76 -0.15
N LEU A 170 -14.75 -9.24 0.94
CA LEU A 170 -15.81 -9.92 1.68
C LEU A 170 -17.13 -9.96 0.92
N ASN A 171 -17.47 -8.91 0.17
CA ASN A 171 -18.64 -8.91 -0.71
C ASN A 171 -18.49 -9.97 -1.81
N LEU A 172 -17.33 -10.03 -2.46
CA LEU A 172 -17.03 -11.07 -3.44
C LEU A 172 -17.11 -12.48 -2.80
N ALA A 173 -16.59 -12.65 -1.59
CA ALA A 173 -16.70 -13.92 -0.87
C ALA A 173 -18.17 -14.28 -0.57
N ALA A 174 -19.02 -13.30 -0.21
CA ALA A 174 -20.44 -13.53 0.02
C ALA A 174 -21.16 -13.96 -1.28
N GLU A 175 -20.83 -13.34 -2.42
CA GLU A 175 -21.37 -13.67 -3.74
C GLU A 175 -20.98 -15.07 -4.22
N GLN A 176 -19.76 -15.52 -3.90
CA GLN A 176 -19.29 -16.88 -4.21
C GLN A 176 -19.84 -17.95 -3.26
N LEU A 177 -20.56 -17.54 -2.22
CA LEU A 177 -21.24 -18.39 -1.26
C LEU A 177 -22.76 -18.19 -1.43
N ASP A 178 -23.55 -18.31 -0.35
CA ASP A 178 -25.01 -18.20 -0.40
C ASP A 178 -25.51 -16.75 -0.28
N GLY A 179 -24.74 -15.77 -0.75
CA GLY A 179 -25.08 -14.33 -0.69
C GLY A 179 -24.97 -13.69 0.69
N THR A 180 -24.46 -14.41 1.71
CA THR A 180 -24.28 -13.89 3.07
C THR A 180 -23.11 -14.53 3.81
N LEU A 181 -22.45 -13.73 4.65
CA LEU A 181 -21.42 -14.17 5.60
C LEU A 181 -21.93 -14.31 7.04
N ALA A 182 -23.20 -13.96 7.29
CA ALA A 182 -23.78 -14.03 8.63
C ALA A 182 -23.77 -15.48 9.16
N GLY A 183 -23.33 -15.66 10.40
CA GLY A 183 -23.22 -16.97 11.06
C GLY A 183 -22.13 -17.89 10.52
N ARG A 184 -21.33 -17.45 9.55
CA ARG A 184 -20.23 -18.26 9.00
C ARG A 184 -18.97 -18.15 9.85
N PRO A 185 -18.26 -19.25 10.13
CA PRO A 185 -16.95 -19.17 10.76
C PRO A 185 -15.94 -18.53 9.80
N ALA A 186 -14.99 -17.76 10.34
CA ALA A 186 -13.92 -17.16 9.53
C ALA A 186 -12.57 -17.21 10.25
N LEU A 187 -11.52 -17.50 9.48
CA LEU A 187 -10.12 -17.46 9.92
C LEU A 187 -9.42 -16.26 9.28
N ILE A 188 -8.86 -15.39 10.09
CA ILE A 188 -8.04 -14.26 9.68
C ILE A 188 -6.56 -14.62 9.91
N VAL A 189 -5.76 -14.57 8.85
CA VAL A 189 -4.31 -14.80 8.93
C VAL A 189 -3.60 -13.45 8.93
N GLY A 190 -2.99 -13.11 10.07
CA GLY A 190 -2.32 -11.83 10.33
C GLY A 190 -3.15 -10.90 11.22
N ALA A 191 -2.47 -10.24 12.16
CA ALA A 191 -3.10 -9.29 13.09
C ALA A 191 -2.66 -7.83 12.88
N GLY A 192 -2.19 -7.50 11.67
CA GLY A 192 -1.88 -6.12 11.28
C GLY A 192 -3.13 -5.28 10.99
N ALA A 193 -2.94 -4.07 10.44
CA ALA A 193 -4.03 -3.14 10.14
C ALA A 193 -5.15 -3.77 9.28
N MET A 194 -4.78 -4.53 8.25
CA MET A 194 -5.76 -5.23 7.40
C MET A 194 -6.47 -6.36 8.14
N GLY A 195 -5.78 -7.10 9.01
CA GLY A 195 -6.40 -8.13 9.84
C GLY A 195 -7.43 -7.56 10.82
N ALA A 196 -7.10 -6.44 11.47
CA ALA A 196 -8.02 -5.72 12.34
C ALA A 196 -9.25 -5.19 11.58
N LEU A 197 -9.05 -4.66 10.37
CA LEU A 197 -10.15 -4.22 9.49
C LEU A 197 -11.03 -5.39 9.04
N SER A 198 -10.44 -6.54 8.71
CA SER A 198 -11.16 -7.77 8.38
C SER A 198 -12.02 -8.25 9.54
N VAL A 199 -11.48 -8.29 10.76
CA VAL A 199 -12.25 -8.63 11.97
C VAL A 199 -13.42 -7.67 12.16
N ALA A 200 -13.16 -6.36 12.15
CA ALA A 200 -14.21 -5.35 12.35
C ALA A 200 -15.32 -5.46 11.30
N THR A 201 -14.95 -5.70 10.04
CA THR A 201 -15.91 -5.82 8.93
C THR A 201 -16.72 -7.11 9.02
N LEU A 202 -16.06 -8.26 9.27
CA LEU A 202 -16.72 -9.55 9.45
C LEU A 202 -17.70 -9.53 10.64
N SER A 203 -17.31 -8.93 11.77
CA SER A 203 -18.20 -8.77 12.92
C SER A 203 -19.42 -7.93 12.60
N ARG A 204 -19.26 -6.83 11.84
CA ARG A 204 -20.40 -6.00 11.40
C ARG A 204 -21.33 -6.74 10.44
N LEU A 205 -20.81 -7.66 9.64
CA LEU A 205 -21.57 -8.54 8.74
C LEU A 205 -22.20 -9.74 9.47
N GLY A 206 -22.01 -9.87 10.79
CA GLY A 206 -22.57 -10.95 11.59
C GLY A 206 -21.87 -12.31 11.39
N ALA A 207 -20.67 -12.34 10.81
CA ALA A 207 -19.89 -13.56 10.69
C ALA A 207 -19.37 -14.00 12.06
N GLY A 208 -19.33 -15.32 12.30
CA GLY A 208 -18.86 -15.90 13.54
C GLY A 208 -19.07 -17.42 13.59
N PRO A 209 -18.23 -18.17 14.33
CA PRO A 209 -17.13 -17.70 15.18
C PRO A 209 -15.91 -17.21 14.38
N LEU A 210 -15.28 -16.13 14.87
CA LEU A 210 -14.09 -15.52 14.25
C LEU A 210 -12.81 -16.00 14.94
N THR A 211 -11.81 -16.40 14.16
CA THR A 211 -10.50 -16.85 14.64
C THR A 211 -9.40 -16.05 13.96
N VAL A 212 -8.35 -15.68 14.69
CA VAL A 212 -7.20 -14.96 14.13
C VAL A 212 -5.92 -15.73 14.45
N THR A 213 -5.01 -15.83 13.48
CA THR A 213 -3.67 -16.40 13.68
C THR A 213 -2.59 -15.39 13.31
N ASN A 214 -1.52 -15.27 14.10
CA ASN A 214 -0.43 -14.31 13.86
C ASN A 214 0.96 -14.90 14.16
N ARG A 215 2.01 -14.37 13.50
CA ARG A 215 3.40 -14.83 13.72
C ARG A 215 3.93 -14.52 15.13
N GLY A 216 3.47 -13.42 15.74
CA GLY A 216 3.81 -13.00 17.11
C GLY A 216 2.61 -13.09 18.07
N PRO A 217 2.85 -13.19 19.39
CA PRO A 217 1.78 -13.31 20.41
C PRO A 217 1.02 -12.01 20.67
N THR A 218 1.40 -10.91 20.02
CA THR A 218 0.81 -9.60 20.25
C THR A 218 -0.53 -9.46 19.53
N ALA A 219 -1.59 -9.29 20.32
CA ALA A 219 -2.82 -8.70 19.86
C ALA A 219 -2.55 -7.24 19.44
N PRO A 220 -3.14 -6.75 18.34
CA PRO A 220 -2.95 -5.37 17.92
C PRO A 220 -3.54 -4.39 18.95
N CYS A 221 -3.05 -3.16 18.93
CA CYS A 221 -3.57 -2.10 19.78
C CYS A 221 -5.08 -1.90 19.51
N GLY A 222 -5.92 -1.97 20.55
CA GLY A 222 -7.38 -1.87 20.43
C GLY A 222 -8.14 -3.20 20.31
N TRP A 223 -7.49 -4.36 20.48
CA TRP A 223 -8.18 -5.66 20.46
C TRP A 223 -9.18 -5.83 21.62
N PRO A 224 -10.42 -6.32 21.38
CA PRO A 224 -11.38 -6.54 22.45
C PRO A 224 -10.91 -7.69 23.36
N SER A 225 -10.63 -7.37 24.63
CA SER A 225 -9.91 -8.26 25.55
C SER A 225 -10.75 -9.36 26.20
N ARG A 226 -12.08 -9.44 25.97
CA ARG A 226 -12.94 -10.46 26.61
C ARG A 226 -14.05 -11.09 25.74
N THR A 227 -14.40 -10.50 24.60
CA THR A 227 -15.45 -11.03 23.68
C THR A 227 -15.01 -11.03 22.21
N GLY A 228 -13.73 -10.76 21.94
CA GLY A 228 -13.17 -10.71 20.59
C GLY A 228 -12.81 -12.09 20.02
N PRO A 229 -12.44 -12.16 18.73
CA PRO A 229 -11.99 -13.40 18.09
C PRO A 229 -10.85 -14.08 18.85
N ALA A 230 -10.86 -15.42 18.86
CA ALA A 230 -9.79 -16.20 19.44
C ALA A 230 -8.48 -15.97 18.66
N LEU A 231 -7.42 -15.54 19.35
CA LEU A 231 -6.10 -15.29 18.76
C LEU A 231 -5.15 -16.46 19.03
N PHE A 232 -4.61 -17.04 17.98
CA PHE A 232 -3.64 -18.13 18.03
C PHE A 232 -2.29 -17.71 17.46
N ARG A 233 -1.21 -18.33 17.94
CA ARG A 233 0.12 -18.17 17.36
C ARG A 233 0.25 -19.10 16.15
N TRP A 234 0.84 -18.62 15.05
CA TRP A 234 1.20 -19.45 13.91
C TRP A 234 2.45 -20.31 14.23
N PRO A 235 2.51 -21.61 13.86
CA PRO A 235 1.48 -22.42 13.19
C PRO A 235 0.54 -23.16 14.16
N SER A 236 0.65 -22.91 15.48
CA SER A 236 -0.16 -23.51 16.53
C SER A 236 -1.62 -23.01 16.54
N TRP A 237 -2.33 -23.19 15.44
CA TRP A 237 -3.78 -23.21 15.42
C TRP A 237 -4.23 -24.65 15.73
N PRO A 238 -5.34 -24.85 16.47
CA PRO A 238 -5.86 -26.18 16.65
C PRO A 238 -6.23 -26.74 15.27
N THR A 239 -5.53 -27.80 14.84
CA THR A 239 -5.92 -28.63 13.67
C THR A 239 -7.27 -29.32 13.88
N ARG A 240 -7.88 -29.16 15.06
CA ARG A 240 -9.30 -29.43 15.25
C ARG A 240 -10.08 -28.34 14.53
N SER A 241 -10.41 -28.63 13.29
CA SER A 241 -11.67 -28.20 12.68
C SER A 241 -12.75 -28.16 13.78
N PRO A 242 -13.39 -27.02 14.09
CA PRO A 242 -14.78 -27.14 14.49
C PRO A 242 -15.42 -27.93 13.35
N GLN A 243 -16.06 -29.06 13.64
CA GLN A 243 -16.62 -29.94 12.62
C GLN A 243 -17.36 -29.07 11.59
N TRP A 244 -16.74 -28.87 10.43
CA TRP A 244 -17.36 -28.23 9.28
C TRP A 244 -18.22 -29.32 8.65
N THR A 245 -19.23 -29.76 9.39
CA THR A 245 -20.28 -30.60 8.84
C THR A 245 -21.17 -29.70 8.02
N SER A 246 -21.26 -30.07 6.73
CA SER A 246 -22.19 -29.61 5.70
C SER A 246 -23.53 -29.10 6.21
#